data_AF-A0A0F8BN74-F1
#
_entry.id   AF-A0A0F8BN74-F1
#
_cell.length_a   1.000
_cell.length_b   1.000
_cell.length_c   1.000
_cell.angle_alpha   90.00
_cell.angle_beta   90.00
_cell.angle_gamma   90.00
#
_symmetry.space_group_name_H-M   'P 1'
#
loop_
_entity.id
_entity.type
_entity.pdbx_description
1 polymer ?
#
loop_
_entity_poly.entity_id
_entity_poly.type
_entity_poly.pdbx_seq_one_letter_code
_entity_poly.pdbx_strand_id
1 'polypeptide(L)' 'MRTVLERDNTTIRKNLDKLIFYYGATDHWCPVQYYHDIKQDFPHGDFRLCENGFRHAFVLDTGREVAKMVVEWISGDLRT' A
#
# COMPACT_ATOMS: atom_id res chain seq x y z
N MET A 1 19.26 -7.34 -19.34
CA MET A 1 18.55 -6.77 -18.16
C MET A 1 17.48 -5.83 -18.70
N ARG A 2 16.21 -5.95 -18.30
CA ARG A 2 15.16 -5.01 -18.71
C ARG A 2 15.06 -3.92 -17.65
N THR A 3 15.07 -2.65 -18.07
CA THR A 3 14.86 -1.51 -17.18
C THR A 3 13.38 -1.33 -16.97
N VAL A 4 12.93 -1.30 -15.71
CA VAL A 4 11.57 -0.86 -15.39
C VAL A 4 11.55 0.65 -15.59
N LEU A 5 10.66 1.12 -16.46
CA LEU A 5 10.49 2.54 -16.77
C LEU A 5 9.37 3.09 -15.87
N GLU A 6 8.27 3.50 -16.49
CA GLU A 6 7.14 4.12 -15.82
C GLU A 6 6.26 3.11 -15.08
N ARG A 7 5.63 3.59 -13.99
CA ARG A 7 4.58 2.87 -13.29
C ARG A 7 3.38 2.66 -14.23
N ASP A 8 2.81 1.44 -14.24
CA ASP A 8 1.63 1.12 -15.07
C ASP A 8 0.35 1.75 -14.50
N ASN A 9 0.20 3.05 -14.72
CA ASN A 9 -0.94 3.82 -14.28
C ASN A 9 -2.26 3.36 -14.91
N THR A 10 -2.21 2.75 -16.10
CA THR A 10 -3.41 2.23 -16.80
C THR A 10 -4.01 1.07 -16.02
N THR A 11 -3.19 0.10 -15.63
CA THR A 11 -3.65 -1.06 -14.84
C THR A 11 -4.11 -0.64 -13.45
N ILE A 12 -3.39 0.27 -12.79
CA ILE A 12 -3.80 0.80 -11.48
C ILE A 12 -5.17 1.48 -11.59
N ARG A 13 -5.37 2.37 -12.57
CA ARG A 13 -6.63 3.09 -12.76
C ARG A 13 -7.81 2.15 -12.98
N LYS A 14 -7.62 1.10 -13.78
CA LYS A 14 -8.66 0.12 -14.11
C LYS A 14 -9.13 -0.71 -12.92
N ASN A 15 -8.30 -0.86 -11.89
CA ASN A 15 -8.55 -1.73 -10.75
C ASN A 15 -8.46 -0.98 -9.41
N LEU A 16 -8.58 0.34 -9.42
CA LEU A 16 -8.34 1.18 -8.26
C LEU A 16 -9.26 0.82 -7.08
N ASP A 17 -10.47 0.36 -7.37
CA ASP A 17 -11.48 -0.14 -6.43
C ASP A 17 -11.07 -1.43 -5.69
N LYS A 18 -10.05 -2.14 -6.17
CA LYS A 18 -9.60 -3.44 -5.64
C LYS A 18 -8.24 -3.36 -4.96
N LEU A 19 -7.58 -2.20 -5.02
CA LEU A 19 -6.21 -2.03 -4.59
C LEU A 19 -6.16 -1.20 -3.31
N ILE A 20 -5.56 -1.79 -2.28
CA ILE A 20 -5.13 -1.08 -1.07
C ILE A 20 -3.62 -0.97 -1.14
N PHE A 21 -3.11 0.26 -1.18
CA PHE A 21 -1.67 0.52 -1.14
C PHE A 21 -1.26 0.85 0.28
N TYR A 22 -0.31 0.08 0.81
CA TYR A 22 0.20 0.24 2.17
C TYR A 22 1.66 0.68 2.13
N TYR A 23 1.97 1.74 2.88
CA TYR A 23 3.32 2.30 3.01
C TYR A 23 3.71 2.42 4.48
N GLY A 24 4.98 2.20 4.80
CA GLY A 24 5.53 2.49 6.12
C GLY A 24 6.13 3.90 6.18
N ALA A 25 5.83 4.68 7.22
CA ALA A 25 6.41 6.01 7.41
C ALA A 25 7.93 5.97 7.67
N THR A 26 8.44 4.83 8.16
CA THR A 26 9.86 4.58 8.45
C THR A 26 10.46 3.51 7.54
N ASP A 27 9.88 3.31 6.35
CA ASP A 27 10.38 2.37 5.35
C ASP A 27 11.62 2.95 4.65
N HIS A 28 12.75 2.26 4.78
CA HIS A 28 14.02 2.69 4.19
C HIS A 28 14.20 2.19 2.76
N TRP A 29 13.31 1.32 2.28
CA TRP A 29 13.34 0.73 0.93
C TRP A 29 12.33 1.42 0.02
N CYS A 30 11.21 1.88 0.57
CA CYS A 30 10.19 2.65 -0.12
C CYS A 30 10.03 4.04 0.52
N PRO A 31 10.61 5.11 -0.06
CA PRO A 31 10.48 6.46 0.46
C PRO A 31 9.02 6.91 0.63
N VAL A 32 8.74 7.63 1.72
CA VAL A 32 7.39 8.18 1.99
C VAL A 32 6.86 9.08 0.88
N GLN A 33 7.74 9.70 0.09
CA GLN A 33 7.35 10.51 -1.06
C GLN A 33 6.50 9.72 -2.06
N TYR A 34 6.75 8.42 -2.24
CA TYR A 34 5.96 7.60 -3.18
C TYR A 34 4.51 7.42 -2.75
N TYR A 35 4.22 7.45 -1.44
CA TYR A 35 2.85 7.51 -0.93
C TYR A 35 2.18 8.84 -1.30
N HIS A 36 2.89 9.96 -1.18
CA HIS A 36 2.36 11.27 -1.56
C HIS A 36 2.12 11.38 -3.06
N ASP A 37 3.07 10.93 -3.88
CA ASP A 37 2.99 11.00 -5.34
C ASP A 37 1.80 10.18 -5.87
N ILE A 38 1.65 8.92 -5.41
CA ILE A 38 0.55 8.08 -5.90
C ILE A 38 -0.82 8.60 -5.44
N LYS A 39 -0.91 9.18 -4.24
CA LYS A 39 -2.14 9.78 -3.73
C LYS A 39 -2.53 11.02 -4.52
N GLN A 40 -1.56 11.80 -4.99
CA GLN A 40 -1.79 12.92 -5.89
C GLN A 40 -2.31 12.44 -7.26
N ASP A 41 -1.75 11.37 -7.80
CA ASP A 41 -2.13 10.83 -9.11
C ASP A 41 -3.50 10.13 -9.11
N PHE A 42 -3.89 9.55 -7.98
CA PHE A 42 -5.12 8.76 -7.81
C PHE A 42 -5.89 9.21 -6.56
N PRO A 43 -6.49 10.40 -6.52
CA PRO A 43 -7.10 10.94 -5.29
C PRO A 43 -8.26 10.12 -4.70
N HIS A 44 -8.80 9.16 -5.45
CA HIS A 44 -9.91 8.28 -5.04
C HIS A 44 -9.46 6.85 -4.66
N GLY A 45 -8.16 6.55 -4.70
CA GLY A 45 -7.67 5.22 -4.31
C GLY A 45 -7.52 5.06 -2.81
N ASP A 46 -7.38 3.80 -2.38
CA ASP A 46 -7.11 3.47 -0.99
C ASP A 46 -5.58 3.45 -0.74
N PHE A 47 -5.09 4.49 -0.06
CA PHE A 47 -3.70 4.63 0.34
C PHE A 47 -3.58 4.77 1.85
N ARG A 48 -2.81 3.88 2.47
CA ARG A 48 -2.58 3.82 3.92
C ARG A 48 -1.11 4.09 4.22
N LEU A 49 -0.85 5.09 5.05
CA LEU A 49 0.47 5.35 5.61
C LEU A 49 0.49 4.86 7.06
N CYS A 50 1.42 3.96 7.37
CA CYS A 50 1.57 3.35 8.68
C CYS A 50 2.64 4.05 9.50
N GLU A 51 2.23 4.63 10.63
CA GLU A 51 3.11 5.33 11.57
C GLU A 51 3.59 4.42 12.71
N ASN A 52 3.21 3.14 12.72
CA ASN A 52 3.53 2.18 13.79
C ASN A 52 5.00 1.72 13.80
N GLY A 53 5.85 2.25 12.92
CA GLY A 53 7.28 1.91 12.87
C GLY A 53 7.60 0.51 12.34
N PHE A 54 6.67 -0.14 11.63
CA PHE A 54 6.91 -1.46 11.06
C PHE A 54 7.95 -1.40 9.94
N ARG A 55 8.86 -2.38 9.92
CA ARG A 55 9.87 -2.51 8.87
C ARG A 55 9.23 -2.96 7.56
N HIS A 56 9.89 -2.66 6.45
CA HIS A 56 9.46 -3.14 5.12
C HIS A 56 9.20 -4.66 5.11
N ALA A 57 10.14 -5.42 5.69
CA ALA A 57 10.01 -6.85 5.88
C ALA A 57 9.21 -7.21 7.15
N PHE A 58 8.01 -6.63 7.30
CA PHE A 58 7.13 -6.82 8.47
C PHE A 58 6.81 -8.30 8.76
N VAL A 59 6.92 -9.18 7.76
CA VAL A 59 6.69 -10.63 7.92
C VAL A 59 7.66 -11.27 8.91
N LEU A 60 8.81 -10.63 9.18
CA LEU A 60 9.84 -11.16 10.06
C LEU A 60 9.55 -10.95 11.55
N ASP A 61 8.75 -9.95 11.92
CA ASP A 61 8.56 -9.55 13.32
C ASP A 61 7.15 -9.04 13.66
N THR A 62 6.45 -8.40 12.72
CA THR A 62 5.15 -7.74 12.95
C THR A 62 4.02 -8.28 12.07
N GLY A 63 4.15 -9.52 11.60
CA GLY A 63 3.19 -10.16 10.71
C GLY A 63 1.78 -10.30 11.30
N ARG A 64 1.66 -10.50 12.63
CA ARG A 64 0.36 -10.62 13.30
C ARG A 64 -0.38 -9.28 13.33
N GLU A 65 0.34 -8.21 13.61
CA GLU A 65 -0.16 -6.84 13.68
C GLU A 65 -0.65 -6.39 12.31
N VAL A 66 0.16 -6.62 11.26
CA VAL A 66 -0.22 -6.31 9.88
C VAL A 66 -1.40 -7.17 9.43
N ALA A 67 -1.46 -8.46 9.79
CA ALA A 67 -2.61 -9.31 9.46
C ALA A 67 -3.91 -8.78 10.07
N LYS A 68 -3.88 -8.32 11.33
CA LYS A 68 -5.04 -7.71 11.98
C LYS A 68 -5.51 -6.47 11.22
N MET A 69 -4.57 -5.58 10.84
CA MET A 69 -4.89 -4.39 10.06
C MET A 69 -5.53 -4.74 8.71
N VAL A 70 -4.97 -5.71 7.98
CA VAL A 70 -5.52 -6.14 6.68
C VAL A 70 -6.93 -6.70 6.84
N VAL A 71 -7.18 -7.55 7.84
CA VAL A 71 -8.53 -8.09 8.11
C VAL A 71 -9.52 -6.95 8.36
N GLU A 72 -9.15 -5.96 9.18
CA GLU A 72 -10.02 -4.80 9.45
C GLU A 72 -10.35 -4.01 8.18
N TRP A 73 -9.41 -3.87 7.23
CA TRP A 73 -9.65 -3.15 5.98
C TRP A 73 -10.59 -3.90 5.04
N ILE A 74 -10.38 -5.20 4.84
CA ILE A 74 -11.12 -5.96 3.82
C ILE A 74 -12.41 -6.60 4.33
N SER A 75 -12.61 -6.68 5.65
CA SER A 75 -13.80 -7.34 6.22
C SER A 75 -15.12 -6.69 5.84
N GLY A 76 -15.11 -5.38 5.52
CA GLY A 76 -16.29 -4.67 5.03
C GLY A 76 -16.76 -5.19 3.67
N ASP A 77 -15.81 -5.51 2.80
CA ASP A 77 -16.07 -5.94 1.42
C ASP A 77 -16.49 -7.42 1.33
N LEU A 78 -16.22 -8.19 2.39
CA LEU A 78 -16.58 -9.62 2.48
C LEU A 78 -18.05 -9.86 2.83
N ARG A 79 -18.82 -8.81 3.17
CA ARG A 79 -20.24 -8.92 3.49
C ARG A 79 -21.06 -8.92 2.19
N THR A 80 -21.22 -10.10 1.61
CA THR A 80 -22.20 -10.39 0.54
C THR A 80 -23.63 -10.38 1.04
#